data_AF-A0A833QVZ2-F1
#
_entry.id   AF-A0A833QVZ2-F1
#
_cell.length_a   1.000
_cell.length_b   1.000
_cell.length_c   1.000
_cell.angle_alpha   90.00
_cell.angle_beta   90.00
_cell.angle_gamma   90.00
#
_symmetry.space_group_name_H-M   'P 1'
#
loop_
_entity.id
_entity.type
_entity.pdbx_description
1 polymer ?
#
loop_
_entity_poly.entity_id
_entity_poly.type
_entity_poly.pdbx_seq_one_letter_code
_entity_poly.pdbx_strand_id
1 'polypeptide(L)'
;MILAVLFANTDGNILIERFHGVPAEERLHWRSFLVKLGTENLKGAKNEELFVASHKSVYVVYTILGDVCIYVVGKDEYDELALAEVIFAITSAVKDVCKSPLTERHFLDRYGKVCLCLDEIVWKTCSFTGEKINDNVTVLYGRRSHLKL
;
A
#
# COMPACT_ATOMS: atom_id res chain seq x y z
N MET A 1 -3.84 -2.62 -13.52
CA MET A 1 -4.48 -3.46 -12.48
C MET A 1 -3.72 -3.37 -11.16
N ILE A 2 -4.41 -3.41 -10.02
CA ILE A 2 -3.76 -3.63 -8.71
C ILE A 2 -3.33 -5.09 -8.63
N LEU A 3 -2.02 -5.32 -8.48
CA LEU A 3 -1.45 -6.66 -8.41
C LEU A 3 -1.46 -7.20 -6.97
N ALA A 4 -1.06 -6.37 -6.01
CA ALA A 4 -0.94 -6.77 -4.63
C ALA A 4 -1.16 -5.61 -3.65
N VAL A 5 -1.72 -5.92 -2.50
CA VAL A 5 -1.74 -5.05 -1.31
C VAL A 5 -1.16 -5.86 -0.15
N LEU A 6 -0.17 -5.30 0.53
CA LEU A 6 0.56 -5.98 1.60
C LEU A 6 0.71 -5.05 2.80
N PHE A 7 0.54 -5.61 3.99
CA PHE A 7 0.78 -4.94 5.27
C PHE A 7 1.84 -5.75 6.00
N ALA A 8 2.86 -5.08 6.50
CA ALA A 8 3.89 -5.69 7.33
C ALA A 8 4.16 -4.83 8.57
N ASN A 9 4.65 -5.44 9.65
CA ASN A 9 5.17 -4.66 10.76
C ASN A 9 6.58 -4.12 10.43
N THR A 10 7.16 -3.31 11.32
CA THR A 10 8.53 -2.77 11.15
C THR A 10 9.63 -3.84 11.16
N ASP A 11 9.36 -5.03 11.67
CA ASP A 11 10.29 -6.17 11.65
C ASP A 11 10.23 -6.95 10.32
N GLY A 12 9.27 -6.62 9.44
CA GLY A 12 9.05 -7.29 8.17
C GLY A 12 8.11 -8.51 8.24
N ASN A 13 7.46 -8.74 9.37
CA ASN A 13 6.44 -9.78 9.49
C ASN A 13 5.18 -9.37 8.73
N ILE A 14 4.67 -10.26 7.88
CA ILE A 14 3.47 -10.00 7.09
C ILE A 14 2.22 -10.10 7.98
N LEU A 15 1.45 -9.03 8.03
CA LEU A 15 0.17 -8.96 8.75
C LEU A 15 -1.00 -9.28 7.80
N ILE A 16 -1.05 -8.63 6.63
CA ILE A 16 -2.05 -8.85 5.60
C ILE A 16 -1.37 -9.00 4.25
N GLU A 17 -1.88 -9.91 3.44
CA GLU A 17 -1.54 -10.00 2.03
C GLU A 17 -2.78 -10.27 1.18
N ARG A 18 -2.86 -9.56 0.05
CA ARG A 18 -3.88 -9.72 -0.96
C ARG A 18 -3.22 -9.67 -2.32
N PHE A 19 -3.29 -10.77 -3.06
CA PHE A 19 -2.75 -10.88 -4.42
C PHE A 19 -3.91 -11.09 -5.40
N HIS A 20 -4.02 -10.22 -6.40
CA HIS A 20 -5.13 -10.26 -7.38
C HIS A 20 -4.66 -10.68 -8.78
N GLY A 21 -3.38 -10.52 -9.10
CA GLY A 21 -2.82 -10.88 -10.41
C GLY A 21 -1.42 -11.48 -10.36
N VAL A 22 -0.95 -11.89 -9.17
CA VAL A 22 0.39 -12.46 -8.97
C VAL A 22 0.29 -14.00 -8.91
N PRO A 23 0.98 -14.73 -9.81
CA PRO A 23 1.06 -16.18 -9.78
C PRO A 23 1.58 -16.69 -8.44
N ALA A 24 1.13 -17.86 -8.00
CA ALA A 24 1.43 -18.38 -6.65
C ALA A 24 2.94 -18.53 -6.41
N GLU A 25 3.67 -18.97 -7.43
CA GLU A 25 5.11 -19.14 -7.46
C GLU A 25 5.89 -17.82 -7.28
N GLU A 26 5.32 -16.69 -7.69
CA GLU A 26 5.96 -15.37 -7.58
C GLU A 26 5.63 -14.65 -6.26
N ARG A 27 4.62 -15.09 -5.51
CA ARG A 27 4.18 -14.41 -4.28
C ARG A 27 5.29 -14.30 -3.23
N LEU A 28 6.10 -15.35 -3.08
CA LEU A 28 7.24 -15.33 -2.16
C LEU A 28 8.26 -14.26 -2.56
N HIS A 29 8.57 -14.17 -3.85
CA HIS A 29 9.48 -13.15 -4.38
C HIS A 29 8.96 -11.74 -4.12
N TRP A 30 7.67 -11.49 -4.37
CA TRP A 30 7.04 -10.20 -4.09
C TRP A 30 7.07 -9.83 -2.61
N ARG A 31 6.78 -10.77 -1.70
CA ARG A 31 6.88 -10.51 -0.25
C ARG A 31 8.28 -10.08 0.14
N SER A 32 9.30 -10.85 -0.26
CA SER A 32 10.69 -10.54 0.05
C SER A 32 11.12 -9.20 -0.53
N PHE A 33 10.69 -8.88 -1.75
CA PHE A 33 10.98 -7.60 -2.40
C PHE A 33 10.37 -6.41 -1.65
N LEU A 34 9.07 -6.48 -1.29
CA LEU A 34 8.37 -5.40 -0.62
C LEU A 34 8.90 -5.15 0.80
N VAL A 35 9.14 -6.22 1.57
CA VAL A 35 9.72 -6.11 2.91
C VAL A 35 11.15 -5.53 2.85
N LYS A 36 11.95 -5.93 1.85
CA LYS A 36 13.28 -5.36 1.62
C LYS A 36 13.20 -3.86 1.32
N LEU A 37 12.30 -3.43 0.43
CA LEU A 37 12.06 -2.01 0.15
C LEU A 37 11.71 -1.22 1.41
N GLY A 38 10.85 -1.77 2.27
CA GLY A 38 10.52 -1.13 3.54
C GLY A 38 11.73 -0.98 4.46
N THR A 39 12.49 -2.06 4.63
CA THR A 39 13.66 -2.08 5.52
C THR A 39 14.74 -1.08 5.10
N GLU A 40 14.90 -0.86 3.80
CA GLU A 40 15.90 0.06 3.25
C GLU A 40 15.42 1.52 3.26
N ASN A 41 14.13 1.77 3.03
CA ASN A 41 13.64 3.13 2.73
C ASN A 41 12.74 3.74 3.82
N LEU A 42 12.09 2.93 4.66
CA LEU A 42 11.19 3.43 5.72
C LEU A 42 11.92 3.72 7.04
N LYS A 43 13.22 3.40 7.13
CA LYS A 43 14.04 3.74 8.31
C LYS A 43 14.14 5.25 8.48
N GLY A 44 13.52 5.78 9.53
CA GLY A 44 13.48 7.21 9.81
C GLY A 44 12.49 8.02 8.96
N ALA A 45 11.65 7.33 8.17
CA ALA A 45 10.55 7.97 7.46
C ALA A 45 9.55 8.60 8.42
N LYS A 46 8.94 9.71 8.02
CA LYS A 46 7.83 10.28 8.80
C LYS A 46 6.58 9.43 8.61
N ASN A 47 5.71 9.45 9.61
CA ASN A 47 4.40 8.82 9.51
C ASN A 47 3.64 9.38 8.31
N GLU A 48 3.04 8.50 7.50
CA GLU A 48 2.27 8.82 6.29
C GLU A 48 3.10 9.43 5.14
N GLU A 49 4.43 9.43 5.23
CA GLU A 49 5.29 9.81 4.11
C GLU A 49 5.18 8.75 3.00
N LEU A 50 4.88 9.22 1.78
CA LEU A 50 4.71 8.36 0.62
C LEU A 50 6.02 8.14 -0.11
N PHE A 51 6.31 6.88 -0.38
CA PHE A 51 7.45 6.44 -1.17
C PHE A 51 6.97 5.72 -2.41
N VAL A 52 7.72 5.89 -3.48
CA VAL A 52 7.40 5.30 -4.79
C VAL A 52 8.64 4.61 -5.30
N ALA A 53 8.49 3.35 -5.68
CA ALA A 53 9.48 2.57 -6.39
C ALA A 53 8.87 2.07 -7.71
N SER A 54 9.72 1.90 -8.71
CA SER A 54 9.34 1.25 -9.96
C SER A 54 10.28 0.08 -10.21
N HIS A 55 9.71 -1.06 -10.63
CA HIS A 55 10.46 -2.21 -11.05
C HIS A 55 9.92 -2.68 -12.40
N LYS A 56 10.69 -2.45 -13.48
CA LYS A 56 10.26 -2.69 -14.87
C LYS A 56 8.96 -1.93 -15.20
N SER A 57 7.88 -2.66 -15.49
CA SER A 57 6.55 -2.10 -15.82
C SER A 57 5.58 -2.10 -14.64
N VAL A 58 6.09 -2.28 -13.42
CA VAL A 58 5.31 -2.31 -12.19
C VAL A 58 5.70 -1.13 -11.31
N TYR A 59 4.70 -0.48 -10.74
CA TYR A 59 4.85 0.59 -9.77
C TYR A 59 4.49 0.08 -8.38
N VAL A 60 5.23 0.53 -7.39
CA VAL A 60 5.01 0.21 -5.98
C VAL A 60 4.94 1.52 -5.22
N VAL A 61 3.83 1.77 -4.57
CA VAL A 61 3.67 2.88 -3.63
C VAL A 61 3.55 2.32 -2.23
N TYR A 62 4.30 2.88 -1.30
CA TYR A 62 4.36 2.38 0.07
C TYR A 62 4.55 3.49 1.08
N THR A 63 4.10 3.26 2.30
CA THR A 63 4.19 4.21 3.41
C THR A 63 4.25 3.46 4.74
N ILE A 64 4.58 4.19 5.80
CA ILE A 64 4.50 3.72 7.18
C ILE A 64 3.37 4.46 7.89
N LEU A 65 2.51 3.70 8.57
CA LEU A 65 1.42 4.20 9.41
C LEU A 65 1.60 3.64 10.82
N GLY A 66 2.11 4.44 11.74
CA GLY A 66 2.51 3.99 13.07
C GLY A 66 3.67 3.01 12.99
N ASP A 67 3.43 1.76 13.38
CA ASP A 67 4.36 0.62 13.27
C ASP A 67 3.99 -0.38 12.16
N VAL A 68 3.04 -0.01 11.29
CA VAL A 68 2.60 -0.83 10.16
C VAL A 68 3.04 -0.20 8.85
N CYS A 69 3.79 -0.96 8.05
CA CYS A 69 4.17 -0.63 6.69
C CYS A 69 3.08 -1.12 5.72
N ILE A 70 2.64 -0.25 4.82
CA ILE A 70 1.59 -0.55 3.83
C ILE A 70 2.21 -0.43 2.44
N TYR A 71 1.97 -1.42 1.58
CA TYR A 71 2.49 -1.51 0.23
C TYR A 71 1.35 -1.79 -0.75
N VAL A 72 1.33 -1.05 -1.86
CA VAL A 72 0.38 -1.24 -2.97
C VAL A 72 1.19 -1.37 -4.26
N VAL A 73 0.92 -2.44 -5.00
CA VAL A 73 1.60 -2.78 -6.25
C VAL A 73 0.62 -2.68 -7.40
N GLY A 74 0.96 -1.91 -8.43
CA GLY A 74 0.15 -1.72 -9.63
C GLY A 74 0.93 -1.93 -10.92
N LYS A 75 0.21 -2.30 -11.96
CA LYS A 75 0.72 -2.49 -13.33
C LYS A 75 -0.23 -1.83 -14.33
N ASP A 76 0.27 -1.57 -15.54
CA ASP A 76 -0.49 -1.05 -16.68
C ASP A 76 -1.05 0.35 -16.38
N GLU A 77 -2.36 0.52 -16.30
CA GLU A 77 -3.04 1.81 -16.06
C GLU A 77 -2.87 2.35 -14.63
N TYR A 78 -2.34 1.54 -13.71
CA TYR A 78 -2.12 1.95 -12.33
C TYR A 78 -0.69 2.42 -12.17
N ASP A 79 -0.49 3.70 -12.52
CA ASP A 79 0.77 4.42 -12.35
C ASP A 79 0.98 4.89 -10.90
N GLU A 80 2.05 5.67 -10.68
CA GLU A 80 2.42 6.23 -9.38
C GLU A 80 1.28 7.03 -8.72
N LEU A 81 0.50 7.76 -9.53
CA LEU A 81 -0.55 8.66 -9.04
C LEU A 81 -1.81 7.88 -8.68
N ALA A 82 -2.24 6.97 -9.55
CA ALA A 82 -3.39 6.11 -9.28
C ALA A 82 -3.15 5.26 -8.00
N LEU A 83 -1.93 4.76 -7.82
CA LEU A 83 -1.58 4.01 -6.61
C LEU A 83 -1.48 4.88 -5.35
N ALA A 84 -1.10 6.16 -5.49
CA ALA A 84 -1.13 7.10 -4.39
C ALA A 84 -2.57 7.31 -3.86
N GLU A 85 -3.55 7.45 -4.74
CA GLU A 85 -4.96 7.57 -4.35
C GLU A 85 -5.45 6.32 -3.60
N VAL A 86 -5.07 5.14 -4.09
CA VAL A 86 -5.42 3.86 -3.45
C VAL A 86 -4.83 3.76 -2.05
N ILE A 87 -3.53 4.05 -1.88
CA ILE A 87 -2.90 3.98 -0.56
C ILE A 87 -3.43 5.05 0.39
N PHE A 88 -3.84 6.22 -0.11
CA PHE A 88 -4.54 7.25 0.69
C PHE A 88 -5.90 6.76 1.18
N ALA A 89 -6.69 6.12 0.31
CA ALA A 89 -7.97 5.53 0.71
C ALA A 89 -7.78 4.43 1.78
N ILE A 90 -6.79 3.56 1.57
CA ILE A 90 -6.44 2.48 2.51
C ILE A 90 -5.99 3.04 3.86
N THR A 91 -5.02 3.96 3.87
CA THR A 91 -4.50 4.55 5.12
C THR A 91 -5.58 5.30 5.88
N SER A 92 -6.48 6.01 5.19
CA SER A 92 -7.61 6.71 5.80
C SER A 92 -8.59 5.72 6.46
N ALA A 93 -8.98 4.66 5.74
CA ALA A 93 -9.86 3.63 6.29
C ALA A 93 -9.24 2.91 7.51
N VAL A 94 -7.93 2.61 7.46
CA VAL A 94 -7.22 1.98 8.59
C VAL A 94 -7.18 2.91 9.80
N LYS A 95 -6.93 4.21 9.60
CA LYS A 95 -6.97 5.22 10.68
C LYS A 95 -8.35 5.30 11.33
N ASP A 96 -9.40 5.30 10.54
CA ASP A 96 -10.78 5.36 11.04
C ASP A 96 -11.17 4.13 11.87
N VAL A 97 -10.71 2.94 11.45
CA VAL A 97 -10.99 1.68 12.15
C VAL A 97 -10.18 1.55 13.44
N CYS A 98 -8.89 1.89 13.41
CA CYS A 98 -7.95 1.56 14.47
C CYS A 98 -7.71 2.70 15.47
N LYS A 99 -8.00 3.97 15.11
CA LYS A 99 -7.72 5.19 15.88
C LYS A 99 -6.21 5.43 16.11
N SER A 100 -5.76 6.68 16.07
CA SER A 100 -4.34 7.04 16.16
C SER A 100 -3.85 7.15 17.62
N PRO A 101 -2.61 6.73 17.96
CA PRO A 101 -1.60 6.12 17.07
C PRO A 101 -1.86 4.64 16.77
N LEU A 102 -1.66 4.26 15.51
CA LEU A 102 -1.74 2.86 15.08
C LEU A 102 -0.56 2.09 15.68
N THR A 103 -0.87 0.99 16.37
CA THR A 103 0.11 -0.02 16.79
C THR A 103 -0.26 -1.36 16.19
N GLU A 104 0.69 -2.30 16.10
CA GLU A 104 0.48 -3.66 15.57
C GLU A 104 -0.63 -4.35 16.37
N ARG A 105 -0.65 -4.14 17.69
CA ARG A 105 -1.70 -4.66 18.56
C ARG A 105 -3.08 -4.08 18.23
N HIS A 106 -3.19 -2.75 18.07
CA HIS A 106 -4.45 -2.11 17.68
C HIS A 106 -4.94 -2.57 16.30
N PHE A 107 -4.00 -2.78 15.39
CA PHE A 107 -4.27 -3.30 14.06
C PHE A 107 -4.83 -4.73 14.12
N LEU A 108 -4.17 -5.63 14.87
CA LEU A 108 -4.59 -7.03 15.01
C LEU A 108 -5.93 -7.17 15.74
N ASP A 109 -6.21 -6.34 16.75
CA ASP A 109 -7.51 -6.31 17.45
C ASP A 109 -8.67 -5.95 16.50
N ARG A 110 -8.39 -5.25 15.39
CA ARG A 110 -9.37 -4.83 14.38
C ARG A 110 -9.16 -5.50 13.02
N TYR A 111 -8.33 -6.53 12.95
CA TYR A 111 -7.90 -7.20 11.73
C TYR A 111 -9.05 -7.47 10.76
N GLY A 112 -10.12 -8.11 11.26
CA GLY A 112 -11.27 -8.47 10.43
C GLY A 112 -11.96 -7.26 9.78
N LYS A 113 -12.06 -6.13 10.50
CA LYS A 113 -12.63 -4.90 9.94
C LYS A 113 -11.71 -4.27 8.91
N VAL A 114 -10.40 -4.26 9.17
CA VAL A 114 -9.40 -3.77 8.22
C VAL A 114 -9.44 -4.59 6.93
N CYS A 115 -9.48 -5.92 7.01
CA CYS A 115 -9.64 -6.79 5.84
C CYS A 115 -10.90 -6.46 5.04
N LEU A 116 -12.04 -6.27 5.70
CA LEU A 116 -13.29 -5.91 5.01
C LEU A 116 -13.18 -4.56 4.30
N CYS A 117 -12.61 -3.54 4.95
CA CYS A 117 -12.39 -2.23 4.32
C CYS A 117 -11.43 -2.33 3.13
N LEU A 118 -10.36 -3.12 3.25
CA LEU A 118 -9.41 -3.37 2.17
C LEU A 118 -10.09 -4.04 0.97
N ASP A 119 -10.84 -5.11 1.22
CA ASP A 119 -11.54 -5.85 0.16
C ASP A 119 -12.57 -4.93 -0.53
N GLU A 120 -13.27 -4.05 0.20
CA GLU A 120 -14.19 -3.05 -0.37
C GLU A 120 -13.48 -1.99 -1.21
N ILE A 121 -12.36 -1.44 -0.72
CA ILE A 121 -11.56 -0.44 -1.44
C ILE A 121 -11.03 -1.03 -2.74
N VAL A 122 -10.38 -2.20 -2.67
CA VAL A 122 -9.82 -2.85 -3.84
C VAL A 122 -10.92 -3.24 -4.83
N TRP A 123 -12.06 -3.76 -4.35
CA TRP A 123 -13.20 -4.10 -5.20
C TRP A 123 -13.76 -2.88 -5.94
N LYS A 124 -13.97 -1.76 -5.23
CA LYS A 124 -14.43 -0.51 -5.84
C LYS A 124 -13.42 0.02 -6.84
N THR A 125 -12.13 0.03 -6.50
CA THR A 125 -11.09 0.49 -7.39
C THR A 125 -10.94 -0.38 -8.65
N CYS A 126 -11.14 -1.69 -8.55
CA CYS A 126 -11.16 -2.59 -9.70
C CYS A 126 -12.44 -2.47 -10.55
N SER A 127 -13.55 -1.99 -9.98
CA SER A 127 -14.84 -1.85 -10.67
C SER A 127 -15.03 -0.47 -11.32
N PHE A 128 -14.47 0.58 -10.73
CA PHE A 128 -14.63 1.98 -11.18
C PHE A 128 -13.62 2.43 -12.23
N THR A 129 -12.64 1.61 -12.61
CA THR A 129 -11.71 1.92 -13.71
C THR A 129 -12.37 2.05 -15.10
N GLY A 130 -13.70 2.02 -15.18
CA GLY A 130 -14.48 2.46 -16.36
C GLY A 130 -14.89 3.93 -16.39
N GLU A 131 -14.86 4.69 -15.29
CA GLU A 131 -15.24 6.11 -15.27
C GLU A 131 -14.28 6.96 -14.44
N LYS A 132 -13.70 7.98 -15.11
CA LYS A 132 -12.81 8.98 -14.50
C LYS A 132 -13.49 9.64 -13.31
N ILE A 133 -12.88 9.54 -12.14
CA ILE A 133 -13.30 10.29 -10.96
C ILE A 133 -12.74 11.71 -11.11
N ASN A 134 -13.59 12.65 -11.53
CA ASN A 134 -13.43 14.05 -11.18
C ASN A 134 -13.67 14.18 -9.66
N ASP A 135 -12.73 14.72 -8.91
CA ASP A 135 -12.93 15.87 -8.01
C ASP A 135 -11.73 16.11 -7.07
N ASN A 136 -11.12 17.29 -7.21
CA ASN A 136 -10.43 18.09 -6.19
C ASN A 136 -9.72 17.38 -5.01
N VAL A 137 -8.65 16.63 -5.27
CA VAL A 137 -7.69 16.21 -4.24
C VAL A 137 -6.35 16.92 -4.44
N THR A 138 -5.99 17.79 -3.50
CA THR A 138 -4.69 18.46 -3.42
C THR A 138 -3.58 17.40 -3.26
N VAL A 139 -2.82 17.18 -4.32
CA VAL A 139 -1.64 16.30 -4.34
C VAL A 139 -0.51 16.95 -3.54
N LEU A 140 -0.28 16.47 -2.32
CA LEU A 140 0.92 16.81 -1.54
C LEU A 140 2.06 15.88 -1.98
N TYR A 141 2.97 16.41 -2.80
CA TYR A 141 4.15 15.70 -3.28
C TYR A 141 5.09 15.27 -2.13
N GLY A 142 5.28 13.96 -1.99
CA GLY A 142 6.40 13.36 -1.24
C GLY A 142 7.65 13.21 -2.13
N ARG A 143 8.85 13.29 -1.54
CA ARG A 143 10.13 13.28 -2.25
C ARG A 143 10.31 12.00 -3.09
N ARG A 144 10.50 12.15 -4.40
CA ARG A 144 10.98 11.08 -5.29
C ARG A 144 12.38 10.62 -4.88
N SER A 145 12.47 9.46 -4.24
CA SER A 145 13.71 8.68 -4.20
C SER A 145 13.73 7.80 -5.45
N HIS A 146 14.37 8.29 -6.52
CA HIS A 146 14.63 7.49 -7.72
C HIS A 146 15.65 6.39 -7.38
N LEU A 147 15.21 5.22 -6.93
CA LEU A 147 16.00 4.00 -7.03
C LEU A 147 15.65 3.29 -8.35
N LYS A 148 16.53 3.43 -9.34
CA LYS A 148 16.57 2.50 -10.46
C LYS A 148 17.30 1.25 -9.97
N LEU A 149 16.57 0.14 -9.81
CA LEU A 149 17.13 -1.22 -9.75
C LEU A 149 17.10 -1.82 -11.15
#